data_AF-A0A0D0B6M4-F1
#
_entry.id   AF-A0A0D0B6M4-F1
#
_cell.length_a   1.000
_cell.length_b   1.000
_cell.length_c   1.000
_cell.angle_alpha   90.00
_cell.angle_beta   90.00
_cell.angle_gamma   90.00
#
_symmetry.space_group_name_H-M   'P 1'
#
loop_
_entity.id
_entity.type
_entity.pdbx_description
1 polymer ?
#
loop_
_entity_poly.entity_id
_entity_poly.type
_entity_poly.pdbx_seq_one_letter_code
_entity_poly.pdbx_strand_id
1 'polypeptide(L)'
;WVHNIGRVLHRDISMNNVMFRRIGGEVYGVLNDFDLATCIDDLDRTPTSKHRTGTRPFMACEQHDINWNGPPRYRHDAESFFYLILILGCNYSGPGKKVENTPYQLWSTEGDHYLYLAK
;
A
#
# COMPACT_ATOMS: atom_id res chain seq x y z
N TRP A 1 -1.59 4.88 14.55
CA TRP A 1 -0.90 6.15 14.87
C TRP A 1 -1.06 7.16 13.74
N VAL A 2 -0.65 6.84 12.50
CA VAL A 2 -0.70 7.76 11.33
C VAL A 2 -2.10 8.40 11.12
N HIS A 3 -3.16 7.61 11.02
CA HIS A 3 -4.51 8.15 10.85
C HIS A 3 -5.03 8.87 12.10
N ASN A 4 -5.05 8.20 13.26
CA ASN A 4 -5.74 8.71 14.45
C ASN A 4 -5.01 9.86 15.17
N ILE A 5 -3.67 9.90 15.09
CA ILE A 5 -2.84 10.92 15.77
C ILE A 5 -2.28 11.89 14.74
N GLY A 6 -1.68 11.37 13.68
CA GLY A 6 -1.09 12.20 12.62
C GLY A 6 -2.13 12.89 11.73
N ARG A 7 -3.40 12.45 11.78
CA ARG A 7 -4.47 12.92 10.88
C ARG A 7 -4.05 12.88 9.40
N VAL A 8 -3.36 11.81 9.02
CA VAL A 8 -2.81 11.63 7.67
C VAL A 8 -3.24 10.29 7.07
N LEU A 9 -3.49 10.30 5.77
CA LEU A 9 -3.56 9.12 4.91
C LEU A 9 -2.20 8.95 4.22
N HIS A 10 -1.62 7.76 4.28
CA HIS A 10 -0.30 7.49 3.72
C HIS A 10 -0.31 7.36 2.20
N ARG A 11 -1.33 6.67 1.65
CA ARG A 11 -1.56 6.49 0.20
C ARG A 11 -0.51 5.69 -0.59
N ASP A 12 0.51 5.13 0.07
CA ASP A 12 1.53 4.32 -0.57
C ASP A 12 2.13 3.28 0.38
N ILE A 13 1.27 2.56 1.10
CA ILE A 13 1.71 1.45 1.93
C ILE A 13 2.14 0.31 1.00
N SER A 14 3.42 -0.06 1.08
CA SER A 14 4.02 -1.12 0.26
C SER A 14 5.13 -1.82 1.04
N MET A 15 5.63 -2.95 0.52
CA MET A 15 6.80 -3.62 1.14
C MET A 15 8.05 -2.72 1.19
N ASN A 16 8.20 -1.80 0.23
CA ASN A 16 9.37 -0.91 0.18
C ASN A 16 9.29 0.20 1.22
N ASN A 17 8.08 0.55 1.65
CA ASN A 17 7.84 1.66 2.58
C ASN A 17 7.68 1.18 4.03
N VAL A 18 7.81 -0.14 4.28
CA VAL A 18 7.82 -0.73 5.61
C VAL A 18 9.22 -1.19 5.97
N MET A 19 9.74 -0.64 7.06
CA MET A 19 11.04 -0.95 7.62
C MET A 19 10.86 -1.52 9.04
N PHE A 20 11.94 -2.03 9.60
CA PHE A 20 11.99 -2.34 11.02
C PHE A 20 13.32 -1.89 11.63
N ARG A 21 13.29 -1.61 12.93
CA ARG A 21 14.50 -1.38 13.72
C ARG A 21 14.49 -2.25 14.97
N ARG A 22 15.68 -2.58 15.48
CA ARG A 22 15.85 -3.34 16.71
C ARG A 22 16.48 -2.47 17.79
N ILE A 23 15.82 -2.36 18.94
CA ILE A 23 16.30 -1.57 20.08
C ILE A 23 16.14 -2.43 21.33
N GLY A 24 17.25 -2.72 22.02
CA GLY A 24 17.20 -3.50 23.27
C GLY A 24 16.65 -4.93 23.13
N GLY A 25 16.75 -5.54 21.94
CA GLY A 25 16.18 -6.86 21.65
C GLY A 25 14.77 -6.83 21.06
N GLU A 26 14.04 -5.71 21.22
CA GLU A 26 12.69 -5.52 20.71
C GLU A 26 12.68 -5.09 19.23
N VAL A 27 11.67 -5.52 18.48
CA VAL A 27 11.47 -5.17 17.06
C VAL A 27 10.37 -4.13 16.94
N TYR A 28 10.67 -3.03 16.24
CA TYR A 28 9.71 -1.96 15.96
C TYR A 28 9.50 -1.84 14.46
N GLY A 29 8.26 -1.99 14.01
CA GLY A 29 7.86 -1.63 12.66
C GLY A 29 7.90 -0.11 12.46
N VAL A 30 8.38 0.31 11.30
CA VAL A 30 8.46 1.72 10.90
C VAL A 30 7.83 1.85 9.52
N LEU A 31 6.88 2.76 9.37
CA LEU A 31 6.30 3.12 8.09
C LEU A 31 6.99 4.41 7.62
N ASN A 32 7.58 4.40 6.42
CA ASN A 32 8.34 5.50 5.83
C ASN A 32 7.62 6.08 4.60
N ASP A 33 8.22 7.09 3.95
CA ASP A 33 7.79 7.63 2.66
C ASP A 33 6.37 8.24 2.68
N PHE A 34 6.31 9.49 3.12
CA PHE A 34 5.08 10.26 3.22
C PHE A 34 4.93 11.27 2.07
N ASP A 35 5.68 11.12 0.97
CA ASP A 35 5.65 12.10 -0.13
C ASP A 35 4.29 12.12 -0.85
N LEU A 36 3.58 11.00 -0.85
CA LEU A 36 2.22 10.87 -1.37
C LEU A 36 1.14 11.07 -0.31
N ALA A 37 1.53 11.30 0.94
CA ALA A 37 0.59 11.38 2.05
C ALA A 37 -0.32 12.62 1.95
N THR A 38 -1.49 12.54 2.57
CA THR A 38 -2.49 13.62 2.55
C THR A 38 -3.04 13.85 3.95
N CYS A 39 -3.05 15.09 4.41
CA CYS A 39 -3.70 15.45 5.66
C CYS A 39 -5.21 15.32 5.51
N ILE A 40 -5.87 14.72 6.51
CA ILE A 40 -7.32 14.55 6.55
C ILE A 40 -8.03 15.92 6.53
N ASP A 41 -7.42 16.92 7.15
CA ASP A 41 -7.96 18.29 7.21
C ASP A 41 -7.86 19.03 5.85
N ASP A 42 -7.07 18.49 4.91
CA ASP A 42 -6.90 19.03 3.57
C ASP A 42 -7.71 18.26 2.50
N LEU A 43 -8.50 17.26 2.88
CA LEU A 43 -9.25 16.42 1.93
C LEU A 43 -10.30 17.20 1.12
N ASP A 44 -10.84 18.29 1.69
CA ASP A 44 -11.80 19.17 1.01
C ASP A 44 -11.13 20.16 0.06
N ARG A 45 -9.79 20.25 0.10
CA ARG A 45 -9.03 21.06 -0.86
C ARG A 45 -8.88 20.28 -2.16
N THR A 46 -8.93 21.00 -3.27
CA THR A 46 -8.76 20.43 -4.61
C THR A 46 -7.50 19.57 -4.65
N PRO A 47 -7.58 18.27 -4.99
CA PRO A 47 -6.40 17.41 -4.99
C PRO A 47 -5.31 17.98 -5.90
N THR A 48 -4.12 18.22 -5.37
CA THR A 48 -2.96 18.69 -6.14
C THR A 48 -2.43 17.63 -7.10
N SER A 49 -2.71 16.35 -6.83
CA SER A 49 -2.48 15.24 -7.75
C SER A 49 -3.79 14.47 -7.97
N LYS A 50 -4.30 14.55 -9.21
CA LYS A 50 -5.42 13.71 -9.71
C LYS A 50 -4.91 12.36 -10.23
N HIS A 51 -3.62 12.09 -10.15
CA HIS A 51 -3.03 10.89 -10.70
C HIS A 51 -3.27 9.70 -9.77
N ARG A 52 -3.50 8.54 -10.38
CA ARG A 52 -3.51 7.23 -9.71
C ARG A 52 -2.11 6.97 -9.14
N THR A 53 -1.90 7.41 -7.90
CA THR A 53 -0.65 7.29 -7.14
C THR A 53 -0.71 6.09 -6.21
N GLY A 54 0.41 5.39 -6.07
CA GLY A 54 0.55 4.26 -5.17
C GLY A 54 1.19 3.05 -5.85
N THR A 55 1.73 2.16 -5.04
CA THR A 55 2.36 0.93 -5.52
C THR A 55 1.28 -0.06 -5.95
N ARG A 56 1.16 -0.31 -7.26
CA ARG A 56 0.08 -1.08 -7.90
C ARG A 56 -0.44 -2.33 -7.17
N PRO A 57 0.39 -3.31 -6.73
CA PRO A 57 -0.12 -4.47 -6.01
C PRO A 57 -0.76 -4.17 -4.64
N PHE A 58 -0.55 -2.96 -4.11
CA PHE A 58 -1.09 -2.53 -2.83
C PHE A 58 -2.17 -1.44 -2.97
N MET A 59 -2.49 -0.97 -4.18
CA MET A 59 -3.58 0.01 -4.35
C MET A 59 -4.93 -0.63 -4.03
N ALA A 60 -5.86 0.12 -3.47
CA ALA A 60 -7.21 -0.37 -3.23
C ALA A 60 -7.93 -0.71 -4.54
N CYS A 61 -8.81 -1.71 -4.52
CA CYS A 61 -9.49 -2.25 -5.68
C CYS A 61 -10.20 -1.18 -6.54
N GLU A 62 -10.84 -0.18 -5.93
CA GLU A 62 -11.49 0.91 -6.70
C GLU A 62 -10.51 1.88 -7.35
N GLN A 63 -9.30 2.03 -6.80
CA GLN A 63 -8.25 2.90 -7.34
C GLN A 63 -7.59 2.26 -8.57
N HIS A 64 -7.82 0.96 -8.77
CA HIS A 64 -7.59 0.30 -10.04
C HIS A 64 -8.68 0.59 -11.06
N ASP A 65 -9.54 1.61 -10.97
CA ASP A 65 -10.33 2.06 -12.13
C ASP A 65 -9.61 3.26 -12.78
N ILE A 66 -9.39 3.24 -14.10
CA ILE A 66 -8.78 4.37 -14.82
C ILE A 66 -9.62 5.65 -14.75
N ASN A 67 -10.92 5.49 -14.52
CA ASN A 67 -11.86 6.59 -14.37
C ASN A 67 -12.06 6.98 -12.89
N TRP A 68 -11.34 6.34 -11.96
CA TRP A 68 -11.45 6.66 -10.55
C TRP A 68 -10.94 8.07 -10.27
N ASN A 69 -11.80 8.89 -9.69
CA ASN A 69 -11.54 10.29 -9.33
C ASN A 69 -11.99 10.63 -7.90
N GLY A 70 -12.25 9.62 -7.08
CA GLY A 70 -12.70 9.79 -5.70
C GLY A 70 -11.61 10.36 -4.79
N PRO A 71 -11.98 10.89 -3.61
CA PRO A 71 -11.01 11.29 -2.61
C PRO A 71 -10.30 10.06 -2.00
N PRO A 72 -9.05 10.21 -1.53
CA PRO A 72 -8.41 9.18 -0.73
C PRO A 72 -9.16 8.99 0.59
N ARG A 73 -9.20 7.75 1.09
CA ARG A 73 -9.95 7.34 2.28
C ARG A 73 -9.10 6.43 3.15
N TYR A 74 -9.37 6.40 4.45
CA TYR A 74 -8.71 5.48 5.38
C TYR A 74 -8.78 4.01 4.93
N ARG A 75 -9.90 3.59 4.35
CA ARG A 75 -10.07 2.22 3.85
C ARG A 75 -9.05 1.85 2.76
N HIS A 76 -8.51 2.82 2.02
CA HIS A 76 -7.47 2.57 1.02
C HIS A 76 -6.18 2.12 1.68
N ASP A 77 -5.70 2.87 2.68
CA ASP A 77 -4.53 2.48 3.46
C ASP A 77 -4.74 1.12 4.17
N ALA A 78 -5.94 0.86 4.68
CA ALA A 78 -6.26 -0.41 5.31
C ALA A 78 -6.21 -1.59 4.31
N GLU A 79 -6.71 -1.39 3.10
CA GLU A 79 -6.67 -2.38 2.01
C GLU A 79 -5.24 -2.62 1.54
N SER A 80 -4.43 -1.57 1.39
CA SER A 80 -2.99 -1.68 1.13
C SER A 80 -2.26 -2.48 2.20
N PHE A 81 -2.59 -2.27 3.48
CA PHE A 81 -2.01 -3.03 4.58
C PHE A 81 -2.43 -4.50 4.58
N PHE A 82 -3.66 -4.80 4.19
CA PHE A 82 -4.11 -6.18 3.97
C PHE A 82 -3.30 -6.86 2.84
N TYR A 83 -3.10 -6.18 1.71
CA TYR A 83 -2.29 -6.71 0.61
C TYR A 83 -0.82 -6.88 0.99
N LEU A 84 -0.27 -6.00 1.81
CA LEU A 84 1.06 -6.18 2.41
C LEU A 84 1.16 -7.49 3.19
N ILE A 85 0.22 -7.77 4.09
CA ILE A 85 0.22 -9.01 4.88
C ILE A 85 0.08 -10.23 3.97
N LEU A 86 -0.84 -10.16 2.99
CA LEU A 86 -1.07 -11.24 2.03
C LEU A 86 0.20 -11.59 1.26
N ILE A 87 0.86 -10.58 0.68
CA ILE A 87 2.07 -10.76 -0.12
C ILE A 87 3.21 -11.26 0.76
N LEU A 88 3.39 -10.75 1.97
CA LEU A 88 4.41 -11.25 2.91
C LEU A 88 4.16 -12.71 3.29
N GLY A 89 2.91 -13.08 3.58
CA GLY A 89 2.53 -14.44 3.95
C GLY A 89 2.71 -15.45 2.82
N CYS A 90 2.55 -15.02 1.56
CA CYS A 90 2.69 -15.89 0.39
C CYS A 90 4.11 -15.93 -0.18
N ASN A 91 4.90 -14.88 0.01
CA ASN A 91 6.22 -14.77 -0.63
C ASN A 91 7.33 -15.45 0.17
N TYR A 92 7.11 -15.83 1.42
CA TYR A 92 8.16 -16.35 2.29
C TYR A 92 7.75 -17.62 3.01
N SER A 93 8.58 -18.66 2.94
CA SER A 93 8.42 -19.91 3.70
C SER A 93 9.11 -19.87 5.06
N GLY A 94 9.87 -18.79 5.32
CA GLY A 94 10.56 -18.52 6.57
C GLY A 94 11.37 -17.23 6.47
N PRO A 95 12.06 -16.83 7.56
CA PRO A 95 12.85 -15.60 7.59
C PRO A 95 13.89 -15.57 6.46
N GLY A 96 13.77 -14.59 5.56
CA GLY A 96 14.68 -14.41 4.42
C GLY A 96 14.55 -15.45 3.30
N LYS A 97 13.68 -16.45 3.43
CA LYS A 97 13.51 -17.52 2.44
C LYS A 97 12.34 -17.21 1.52
N LYS A 98 12.63 -16.53 0.40
CA LYS A 98 11.62 -16.23 -0.62
C LYS A 98 11.22 -17.52 -1.36
N VAL A 99 9.93 -17.65 -1.65
CA VAL A 99 9.36 -18.77 -2.40
C VAL A 99 9.33 -18.43 -3.89
N GLU A 100 9.57 -19.41 -4.75
CA GLU A 100 9.41 -19.28 -6.21
C GLU A 100 7.96 -19.55 -6.62
N ASN A 101 7.48 -18.94 -7.71
CA ASN A 101 6.13 -19.16 -8.26
C ASN A 101 5.00 -18.90 -7.23
N THR A 102 5.10 -17.77 -6.52
CA THR A 102 4.13 -17.40 -5.48
C THR A 102 2.74 -17.13 -6.09
N PRO A 103 1.63 -17.42 -5.40
CA PRO A 103 0.27 -17.26 -5.92
C PRO A 103 -0.06 -15.88 -6.51
N TYR A 104 0.60 -14.82 -6.04
CA TYR A 104 0.37 -13.43 -6.45
C TYR A 104 1.54 -12.82 -7.23
N GLN A 105 2.47 -13.64 -7.73
CA GLN A 105 3.66 -13.13 -8.45
C GLN A 105 3.25 -12.28 -9.65
N LEU A 106 2.26 -12.75 -10.42
CA LEU A 106 1.74 -12.05 -11.60
C LEU A 106 1.12 -10.69 -11.25
N TRP A 107 0.55 -10.53 -10.05
CA TRP A 107 0.04 -9.22 -9.61
C TRP A 107 1.16 -8.18 -9.48
N SER A 108 2.38 -8.63 -9.17
CA SER A 108 3.54 -7.75 -9.05
C SER A 108 4.30 -7.53 -10.36
N THR A 109 4.22 -8.47 -11.31
CA THR A 109 5.01 -8.43 -12.56
C THR A 109 4.21 -8.01 -13.78
N GLU A 110 2.92 -8.32 -13.82
CA GLU A 110 2.07 -8.00 -14.97
C GLU A 110 1.54 -6.56 -14.92
N GLY A 111 1.25 -6.01 -16.09
CA GLY A 111 0.73 -4.65 -16.24
C GLY A 111 -0.75 -4.51 -15.85
N ASP A 112 -1.26 -3.28 -15.89
CA ASP A 112 -2.65 -2.93 -15.59
C ASP A 112 -3.65 -3.94 -16.19
N HIS A 113 -3.49 -4.26 -17.47
CA HIS A 113 -4.39 -5.13 -18.22
C HIS A 113 -4.69 -6.47 -17.51
N TYR A 114 -3.71 -7.06 -16.82
CA TYR A 114 -3.90 -8.30 -16.06
C TYR A 114 -4.80 -8.08 -14.83
N LEU A 115 -4.67 -6.93 -14.16
CA LEU A 115 -5.42 -6.59 -12.94
C LEU A 115 -6.86 -6.16 -13.21
N TYR A 116 -7.10 -5.53 -14.36
CA TYR A 116 -8.45 -5.13 -14.76
C TYR A 116 -9.31 -6.31 -15.23
N LEU A 117 -8.72 -7.28 -15.96
CA LEU A 117 -9.45 -8.35 -16.62
C LEU A 117 -9.52 -9.66 -15.83
N ALA A 118 -8.75 -9.81 -14.75
CA ALA A 118 -8.87 -10.95 -13.84
C ALA A 118 -10.11 -10.90 -12.92
N LYS A 119 -11.11 -10.06 -13.26
CA LYS A 119 -12.41 -9.97 -12.57
C LYS A 119 -13.39 -11.02 -13.05
#